data_AF-A0A497B2R1-F1
#
_entry.id   AF-A0A497B2R1-F1
#
_cell.length_a   1.000
_cell.length_b   1.000
_cell.length_c   1.000
_cell.angle_alpha   90.00
_cell.angle_beta   90.00
_cell.angle_gamma   90.00
#
_symmetry.space_group_name_H-M   'P 1'
#
loop_
_entity.id
_entity.type
_entity.pdbx_description
1 polymer ?
#
loop_
_entity_poly.entity_id
_entity_poly.type
_entity_poly.pdbx_seq_one_letter_code
_entity_poly.pdbx_strand_id
1 'polypeptide(L)'
;MSELEDPVTTVIRLLSKNMRIVKEDGSLASVYVSREWYDRELFKNHDGQITVGLAESRDTKVEMSGRIRRRLGTLRVNVWATDRAASSDSGRLMRQKMVEEVNRIVRENRTVPNQTVYDFAGLGYPEGDPHKAFQAGASSELAPGNTGWTELTNEEYQKIWYSDDTRYSKSHNVNGEYALMLFRFKVESREKTVKKIVLVFEGYGTAPGGNGVTVKVWEHVNEVWEQAQTSVGGADETITVTLTSNLTDYIDEGGYVWLLAKTTNASDGTTAAVLYCDYVKCTVTVNGITYLDVVSFRDVDRVDVKPFIFRTEFVLKSWAFENVEV
;
A
#
# COMPACT_ATOMS: atom_id res chain seq x y z
N MET A 1 9.14 -1.02 -21.43
CA MET A 1 7.87 -0.42 -21.88
C MET A 1 6.84 -0.63 -20.78
N SER A 2 6.15 0.43 -20.34
CA SER A 2 5.13 0.33 -19.30
C SER A 2 3.88 -0.37 -19.82
N GLU A 3 3.26 -1.21 -19.00
CA GLU A 3 2.04 -1.96 -19.33
C GLU A 3 0.82 -1.34 -18.64
N LEU A 4 -0.36 -1.51 -19.22
CA LEU A 4 -1.63 -1.13 -18.58
C LEU A 4 -2.09 -2.26 -17.63
N GLU A 5 -2.40 -1.92 -16.39
CA GLU A 5 -2.97 -2.83 -15.40
C GLU A 5 -4.43 -3.20 -15.76
N ASP A 6 -4.79 -4.46 -15.52
CA ASP A 6 -6.17 -4.93 -15.62
C ASP A 6 -7.07 -4.15 -14.63
N PRO A 7 -8.16 -3.50 -15.10
CA PRO A 7 -9.12 -2.81 -14.24
C PRO A 7 -9.64 -3.68 -13.08
N VAL A 8 -9.79 -4.98 -13.29
CA VAL A 8 -10.22 -5.91 -12.24
C VAL A 8 -9.20 -5.98 -11.11
N THR A 9 -7.91 -6.09 -11.45
CA THR A 9 -6.80 -6.10 -10.48
C THR A 9 -6.75 -4.80 -9.69
N THR A 10 -6.92 -3.65 -10.35
CA THR A 10 -6.97 -2.35 -9.67
C THR A 10 -8.09 -2.30 -8.63
N VAL A 11 -9.30 -2.76 -8.99
CA VAL A 11 -10.45 -2.75 -8.08
C VAL A 11 -10.28 -3.76 -6.94
N ILE A 12 -9.72 -4.94 -7.20
CA ILE A 12 -9.42 -5.93 -6.15
C ILE A 12 -8.46 -5.32 -5.13
N ARG A 13 -7.33 -4.73 -5.57
CA ARG A 13 -6.34 -4.10 -4.69
C ARG A 13 -6.94 -2.93 -3.92
N LEU A 14 -7.75 -2.10 -4.58
CA LEU A 14 -8.43 -0.98 -3.94
C LEU A 14 -9.35 -1.44 -2.80
N LEU A 15 -10.18 -2.46 -3.06
CA LEU A 15 -11.11 -2.98 -2.07
C LEU A 15 -10.39 -3.73 -0.95
N SER A 16 -9.44 -4.60 -1.26
CA SER A 16 -8.73 -5.40 -0.24
C SER A 16 -7.96 -4.54 0.75
N LYS A 17 -7.31 -3.46 0.30
CA LYS A 17 -6.51 -2.58 1.16
C LYS A 17 -7.34 -1.66 2.05
N ASN A 18 -8.55 -1.29 1.62
CA ASN A 18 -9.36 -0.30 2.31
C ASN A 18 -10.57 -0.90 3.06
N MET A 19 -10.79 -2.22 2.95
CA MET A 19 -11.89 -2.90 3.64
C MET A 19 -11.67 -2.92 5.15
N ARG A 20 -12.57 -2.31 5.92
CA ARG A 20 -12.53 -2.37 7.39
C ARG A 20 -13.95 -2.53 7.92
N ILE A 21 -14.30 -3.74 8.35
CA ILE A 21 -15.63 -4.04 8.88
C ILE A 21 -15.49 -4.49 10.33
N VAL A 22 -16.26 -3.85 11.21
CA VAL A 22 -16.34 -4.20 12.63
C VAL A 22 -17.64 -4.96 12.89
N LYS A 23 -17.53 -6.14 13.51
CA LYS A 23 -18.67 -6.97 13.92
C LYS A 23 -19.33 -6.40 15.18
N GLU A 24 -20.51 -6.88 15.53
CA GLU A 24 -21.21 -6.47 16.76
C GLU A 24 -20.43 -6.78 18.04
N ASP A 25 -19.54 -7.78 18.01
CA ASP A 25 -18.64 -8.11 19.14
C ASP A 25 -17.39 -7.23 19.23
N GLY A 26 -17.22 -6.26 18.31
CA GLY A 26 -16.07 -5.36 18.24
C GLY A 26 -14.85 -5.94 17.52
N SER A 27 -14.88 -7.20 17.08
CA SER A 27 -13.80 -7.79 16.28
C SER A 27 -13.86 -7.36 14.81
N LEU A 28 -12.72 -7.44 14.12
CA LEU A 28 -12.65 -7.19 12.68
C LEU A 28 -13.15 -8.40 11.89
N ALA A 29 -13.94 -8.16 10.86
CA ALA A 29 -14.38 -9.20 9.93
C ALA A 29 -13.30 -9.53 8.90
N SER A 30 -13.12 -10.82 8.64
CA SER A 30 -12.23 -11.34 7.62
C SER A 30 -12.97 -11.43 6.29
N VAL A 31 -12.64 -10.55 5.34
CA VAL A 31 -13.26 -10.52 4.01
C VAL A 31 -12.23 -10.85 2.94
N TYR A 32 -12.54 -11.82 2.09
CA TYR A 32 -11.70 -12.19 0.95
C TYR A 32 -12.17 -11.46 -0.32
N VAL A 33 -11.27 -10.75 -0.98
CA VAL A 33 -11.56 -10.04 -2.24
C VAL A 33 -10.79 -10.70 -3.39
N SER A 34 -11.48 -11.15 -4.44
CA SER A 34 -10.82 -11.84 -5.54
C SER A 34 -11.54 -11.69 -6.88
N ARG A 35 -10.93 -12.27 -7.93
CA ARG A 35 -11.53 -12.41 -9.26
C ARG A 35 -12.43 -13.65 -9.39
N GLU A 36 -12.21 -14.63 -8.52
CA GLU A 36 -12.92 -15.90 -8.55
C GLU A 36 -14.39 -15.69 -8.26
N TRP A 37 -15.25 -16.54 -8.82
CA TRP A 37 -16.67 -16.52 -8.48
C TRP A 37 -16.90 -17.04 -7.07
N TYR A 38 -18.17 -17.03 -6.63
CA TYR A 38 -18.55 -17.52 -5.31
C TYR A 38 -17.91 -18.88 -5.00
N ASP A 39 -17.16 -18.96 -3.90
CA ASP A 39 -16.57 -20.18 -3.39
C ASP A 39 -17.09 -20.45 -1.97
N ARG A 40 -17.76 -21.59 -1.82
CA ARG A 40 -18.34 -22.02 -0.55
C ARG A 40 -17.26 -22.39 0.47
N GLU A 41 -16.11 -22.89 0.03
CA GLU A 41 -15.04 -23.33 0.92
C GLU A 41 -14.40 -22.16 1.66
N LEU A 42 -14.36 -20.97 1.05
CA LEU A 42 -13.85 -19.76 1.68
C LEU A 42 -14.63 -19.33 2.92
N PHE A 43 -15.94 -19.62 2.97
CA PHE A 43 -16.77 -19.31 4.15
C PHE A 43 -16.46 -20.19 5.38
N LYS A 44 -15.52 -21.14 5.27
CA LYS A 44 -14.94 -21.81 6.44
C LYS A 44 -13.99 -20.89 7.20
N ASN A 45 -13.28 -20.00 6.50
CA ASN A 45 -12.21 -19.20 7.07
C ASN A 45 -12.52 -17.69 7.06
N HIS A 46 -13.42 -17.25 6.19
CA HIS A 46 -13.78 -15.84 6.03
C HIS A 46 -15.24 -15.59 6.42
N ASP A 47 -15.53 -14.36 6.84
CA ASP A 47 -16.87 -13.87 7.17
C ASP A 47 -17.64 -13.44 5.92
N GLY A 48 -16.92 -13.05 4.87
CA GLY A 48 -17.49 -12.59 3.61
C GLY A 48 -16.55 -12.79 2.43
N GLN A 49 -17.12 -12.80 1.23
CA GLN A 49 -16.37 -12.80 -0.03
C GLN A 49 -16.84 -11.63 -0.90
N ILE A 50 -15.90 -10.95 -1.55
CA ILE A 50 -16.18 -9.97 -2.59
C ILE A 50 -15.52 -10.43 -3.88
N THR A 51 -16.30 -10.48 -4.96
CA THR A 51 -15.80 -10.93 -6.26
C THR A 51 -15.90 -9.82 -7.30
N VAL A 52 -14.85 -9.62 -8.08
CA VAL A 52 -14.74 -8.54 -9.07
C VAL A 52 -14.55 -9.16 -10.46
N GLY A 53 -15.40 -8.77 -11.40
CA GLY A 53 -15.33 -9.22 -12.79
C GLY A 53 -15.51 -8.08 -13.78
N LEU A 54 -14.85 -8.16 -14.93
CA LEU A 54 -15.08 -7.25 -16.05
C LEU A 54 -16.34 -7.70 -16.80
N ALA A 55 -17.33 -6.82 -16.92
CA ALA A 55 -18.55 -7.10 -17.68
C ALA A 55 -18.48 -6.57 -19.11
N GLU A 56 -17.85 -5.41 -19.30
CA GLU A 56 -17.67 -4.81 -20.61
C GLU A 56 -16.42 -3.93 -20.61
N SER A 57 -15.72 -3.87 -21.75
CA SER A 57 -14.65 -2.91 -22.00
C SER A 57 -14.75 -2.39 -23.42
N ARG A 58 -14.78 -1.06 -23.57
CA ARG A 58 -14.83 -0.37 -24.86
C ARG A 58 -13.62 0.54 -25.00
N ASP A 59 -12.87 0.35 -26.06
CA ASP A 59 -11.73 1.19 -26.40
C ASP A 59 -12.11 2.24 -27.45
N THR A 60 -11.77 3.49 -27.18
CA THR A 60 -12.11 4.65 -28.02
C THR A 60 -10.87 5.51 -28.24
N LYS A 61 -10.60 5.88 -29.49
CA LYS A 61 -9.60 6.92 -29.80
C LYS A 61 -10.10 8.27 -29.29
N VAL A 62 -9.24 9.02 -28.62
CA VAL A 62 -9.57 10.38 -28.14
C VAL A 62 -9.20 11.42 -29.19
N GLU A 63 -8.15 11.17 -29.96
CA GLU A 63 -7.64 12.08 -30.99
C GLU A 63 -7.41 11.38 -32.34
N MET A 64 -7.31 12.17 -33.41
CA MET A 64 -7.15 11.66 -34.78
C MET A 64 -5.89 10.82 -34.99
N SER A 65 -4.79 11.16 -34.29
CA SER A 65 -3.54 10.41 -34.33
C SER A 65 -3.72 8.96 -33.81
N GLY A 66 -4.72 8.75 -32.94
CA GLY A 66 -4.92 7.50 -32.22
C GLY A 66 -3.90 7.20 -31.12
N ARG A 67 -2.96 8.11 -30.82
CA ARG A 67 -1.97 7.94 -29.73
C ARG A 67 -2.64 7.93 -28.37
N ILE A 68 -3.56 8.87 -28.12
CA ILE A 68 -4.34 8.85 -26.88
C ILE A 68 -5.60 8.00 -27.07
N ARG A 69 -5.72 6.96 -26.25
CA ARG A 69 -6.87 6.06 -26.20
C ARG A 69 -7.53 6.10 -24.83
N ARG A 70 -8.85 5.97 -24.82
CA ARG A 70 -9.67 5.87 -23.62
C ARG A 70 -10.37 4.53 -23.60
N ARG A 71 -10.14 3.75 -22.55
CA ARG A 71 -10.84 2.50 -22.27
C ARG A 71 -11.94 2.78 -21.25
N LEU A 72 -13.19 2.55 -21.63
CA LEU A 72 -14.37 2.62 -20.76
C LEU A 72 -14.73 1.21 -20.31
N GLY A 73 -14.69 0.96 -19.00
CA GLY A 73 -15.00 -0.33 -18.40
C GLY A 73 -16.33 -0.30 -17.65
N THR A 74 -17.04 -1.42 -17.70
CA THR A 74 -18.12 -1.75 -16.76
C THR A 74 -17.69 -2.98 -15.99
N LEU A 75 -17.62 -2.88 -14.66
CA LEU A 75 -17.27 -3.98 -13.77
C LEU A 75 -18.49 -4.45 -12.97
N ARG A 76 -18.53 -5.73 -12.65
CA ARG A 76 -19.46 -6.31 -11.68
C ARG A 76 -18.71 -6.65 -10.42
N VAL A 77 -19.17 -6.11 -9.30
CA VAL A 77 -18.66 -6.45 -7.97
C VAL A 77 -19.77 -7.14 -7.20
N ASN A 78 -19.53 -8.35 -6.73
CA ASN A 78 -20.51 -9.09 -5.93
C ASN A 78 -20.03 -9.20 -4.51
N VAL A 79 -20.89 -8.85 -3.57
CA VAL A 79 -20.71 -9.05 -2.14
C VAL A 79 -21.48 -10.31 -1.76
N TRP A 80 -20.83 -11.24 -1.08
CA TRP A 80 -21.38 -12.52 -0.68
C TRP A 80 -21.21 -12.70 0.83
N ALA A 81 -22.29 -13.05 1.53
CA ALA A 81 -22.26 -13.48 2.91
C ALA A 81 -23.21 -14.66 3.14
N THR A 82 -22.93 -15.45 4.17
CA THR A 82 -23.78 -16.58 4.57
C THR A 82 -23.98 -16.57 6.08
N ASP A 83 -25.07 -17.16 6.56
CA ASP A 83 -25.26 -17.32 8.00
C ASP A 83 -24.26 -18.36 8.54
N ARG A 84 -23.48 -17.98 9.56
CA ARG A 84 -22.59 -18.88 10.29
C ARG A 84 -23.05 -18.99 11.73
N ALA A 85 -23.17 -20.22 12.23
CA ALA A 85 -23.58 -20.49 13.61
C ALA A 85 -22.61 -19.92 14.66
N ALA A 86 -21.36 -19.67 14.27
CA ALA A 86 -20.29 -19.13 15.13
C ALA A 86 -19.98 -17.64 14.89
N SER A 87 -20.79 -16.93 14.09
CA SER A 87 -20.60 -15.50 13.82
C SER A 87 -21.54 -14.66 14.71
N SER A 88 -21.02 -13.56 15.26
CA SER A 88 -21.80 -12.55 15.98
C SER A 88 -22.79 -11.82 15.05
N ASP A 89 -22.39 -11.61 13.80
CA ASP A 89 -23.23 -10.97 12.78
C ASP A 89 -23.99 -12.03 11.97
N SER A 90 -25.29 -11.80 11.74
CA SER A 90 -26.07 -12.54 10.75
C SER A 90 -25.51 -12.30 9.34
N GLY A 91 -25.66 -13.26 8.42
CA GLY A 91 -25.17 -13.12 7.05
C GLY A 91 -25.77 -11.89 6.34
N ARG A 92 -27.03 -11.56 6.64
CA ARG A 92 -27.69 -10.36 6.09
C ARG A 92 -27.05 -9.06 6.58
N LEU A 93 -26.71 -8.99 7.87
CA LEU A 93 -26.05 -7.82 8.50
C LEU A 93 -24.60 -7.69 7.99
N MET A 94 -23.86 -8.79 7.94
CA MET A 94 -22.50 -8.82 7.39
C MET A 94 -22.48 -8.30 5.94
N ARG A 95 -23.39 -8.80 5.09
CA ARG A 95 -23.53 -8.32 3.71
C ARG A 95 -23.90 -6.83 3.64
N GLN A 96 -24.71 -6.30 4.57
CA GLN A 96 -25.02 -4.88 4.61
C GLN A 96 -23.79 -4.03 4.96
N LYS A 97 -23.04 -4.40 6.00
CA LYS A 97 -21.79 -3.72 6.38
C LYS A 97 -20.78 -3.73 5.24
N MET A 98 -20.62 -4.86 4.56
CA MET A 98 -19.77 -4.98 3.36
C MET A 98 -20.23 -4.07 2.21
N VAL A 99 -21.53 -3.95 1.97
CA VAL A 99 -22.10 -3.06 0.94
C VAL A 99 -21.83 -1.59 1.24
N GLU A 100 -21.97 -1.18 2.50
CA GLU A 100 -21.66 0.17 2.96
C GLU A 100 -20.17 0.50 2.77
N GLU A 101 -19.30 -0.45 3.12
CA GLU A 101 -17.85 -0.31 2.94
C GLU A 101 -17.44 -0.25 1.47
N VAL A 102 -17.99 -1.09 0.59
CA VAL A 102 -17.74 -0.99 -0.86
C VAL A 102 -18.14 0.39 -1.40
N ASN A 103 -19.30 0.92 -0.98
CA ASN A 103 -19.73 2.26 -1.37
C ASN A 103 -18.77 3.35 -0.85
N ARG A 104 -18.35 3.26 0.42
CA ARG A 104 -17.41 4.20 1.04
C ARG A 104 -16.09 4.23 0.26
N ILE A 105 -15.47 3.06 0.09
CA ILE A 105 -14.15 2.92 -0.56
C ILE A 105 -14.18 3.45 -1.98
N VAL A 106 -15.19 3.07 -2.77
CA VAL A 106 -15.30 3.53 -4.16
C VAL A 106 -15.51 5.04 -4.22
N ARG A 107 -16.35 5.62 -3.36
CA ARG A 107 -16.63 7.06 -3.37
C ARG A 107 -15.43 7.90 -2.94
N GLU A 108 -14.70 7.48 -1.93
CA GLU A 108 -13.50 8.17 -1.44
C GLU A 108 -12.37 8.12 -2.47
N ASN A 109 -12.22 7.01 -3.20
CA ASN A 109 -11.11 6.78 -4.11
C ASN A 109 -11.48 6.94 -5.59
N ARG A 110 -12.67 7.45 -5.91
CA ARG A 110 -13.20 7.49 -7.29
C ARG A 110 -12.32 8.21 -8.29
N THR A 111 -11.49 9.17 -7.87
CA THR A 111 -10.58 9.95 -8.74
C THR A 111 -9.14 9.43 -8.75
N VAL A 112 -8.81 8.48 -7.89
CA VAL A 112 -7.46 7.90 -7.75
C VAL A 112 -7.50 6.39 -7.49
N PRO A 113 -8.35 5.59 -8.17
CA PRO A 113 -8.46 4.16 -7.87
C PRO A 113 -7.19 3.38 -8.20
N ASN A 114 -6.29 3.95 -9.00
CA ASN A 114 -4.97 3.41 -9.33
C ASN A 114 -3.87 3.76 -8.32
N GLN A 115 -4.18 4.44 -7.22
CA GLN A 115 -3.21 4.71 -6.16
C GLN A 115 -3.38 3.75 -5.00
N THR A 116 -2.26 3.28 -4.46
CA THR A 116 -2.25 2.42 -3.28
C THR A 116 -1.17 2.93 -2.33
N VAL A 117 -1.57 3.15 -1.07
CA VAL A 117 -0.67 3.53 0.01
C VAL A 117 -0.26 2.26 0.74
N TYR A 118 1.06 2.10 0.93
CA TYR A 118 1.68 1.07 1.73
C TYR A 118 2.39 1.77 2.89
N ASP A 119 1.97 1.48 4.11
CA ASP A 119 2.56 2.00 5.35
C ASP A 119 2.67 0.88 6.38
N PHE A 120 3.07 1.24 7.60
CA PHE A 120 3.28 0.27 8.67
C PHE A 120 2.07 0.13 9.61
N ALA A 121 0.97 0.86 9.36
CA ALA A 121 -0.16 0.91 10.28
C ALA A 121 -0.77 -0.48 10.50
N GLY A 122 -0.83 -0.90 11.77
CA GLY A 122 -1.34 -2.22 12.15
C GLY A 122 -0.37 -3.38 11.94
N LEU A 123 0.88 -3.13 11.56
CA LEU A 123 1.93 -4.15 11.45
C LEU A 123 2.82 -4.22 12.71
N GLY A 124 3.35 -5.43 12.98
CA GLY A 124 4.30 -5.72 14.07
C GLY A 124 4.62 -7.22 14.13
N TYR A 125 5.84 -7.58 14.57
CA TYR A 125 6.30 -8.95 14.85
C TYR A 125 5.25 -9.90 15.51
N PRO A 126 5.15 -11.16 15.04
CA PRO A 126 5.94 -11.76 13.95
C PRO A 126 5.52 -11.30 12.55
N GLU A 127 4.49 -10.46 12.47
CA GLU A 127 3.76 -10.04 11.27
C GLU A 127 4.23 -8.69 10.72
N GLY A 128 5.54 -8.38 10.81
CA GLY A 128 6.19 -7.38 9.95
C GLY A 128 6.21 -7.82 8.47
N ASP A 129 5.21 -8.59 8.05
CA ASP A 129 5.03 -9.09 6.69
C ASP A 129 3.68 -8.55 6.22
N PRO A 130 3.64 -7.86 5.08
CA PRO A 130 4.67 -7.87 4.05
C PRO A 130 5.69 -6.71 4.14
N HIS A 131 5.53 -5.75 5.05
CA HIS A 131 6.39 -4.57 5.19
C HIS A 131 7.32 -4.65 6.41
N LYS A 132 8.61 -4.36 6.22
CA LYS A 132 9.62 -4.40 7.30
C LYS A 132 10.35 -3.08 7.54
N ALA A 133 10.66 -2.79 8.79
CA ALA A 133 11.50 -1.68 9.21
C ALA A 133 12.69 -2.20 10.02
N PHE A 134 13.87 -1.65 9.76
CA PHE A 134 15.11 -2.03 10.41
C PHE A 134 15.89 -0.80 10.89
N GLN A 135 16.77 -1.01 11.86
CA GLN A 135 17.70 -0.03 12.39
C GLN A 135 19.13 -0.57 12.31
N ALA A 136 20.09 0.34 12.17
CA ALA A 136 21.51 0.04 12.27
C ALA A 136 22.31 1.28 12.68
N GLY A 137 23.58 1.07 13.02
CA GLY A 137 24.58 2.13 13.08
C GLY A 137 25.81 1.68 12.31
N ALA A 138 26.36 2.53 11.45
CA ALA A 138 27.50 2.18 10.61
C ALA A 138 28.24 3.42 10.09
N SER A 139 29.51 3.23 9.73
CA SER A 139 30.35 4.25 9.06
C SER A 139 29.99 4.47 7.59
N SER A 140 29.21 3.56 6.99
CA SER A 140 28.75 3.65 5.60
C SER A 140 27.29 3.19 5.47
N GLU A 141 26.69 3.49 4.32
CA GLU A 141 25.32 3.05 3.99
C GLU A 141 25.33 1.54 3.71
N LEU A 142 24.57 0.78 4.49
CA LEU A 142 24.46 -0.66 4.33
C LEU A 142 23.48 -1.00 3.19
N ALA A 143 23.77 -2.03 2.41
CA ALA A 143 22.81 -2.60 1.46
C ALA A 143 21.64 -3.28 2.19
N PRO A 144 20.45 -3.45 1.59
CA PRO A 144 19.29 -4.07 2.24
C PRO A 144 19.53 -5.47 2.81
N GLY A 145 20.36 -6.29 2.14
CA GLY A 145 20.70 -7.65 2.57
C GLY A 145 21.81 -7.76 3.62
N ASN A 146 22.33 -6.64 4.12
CA ASN A 146 23.44 -6.66 5.08
C ASN A 146 23.00 -7.22 6.45
N THR A 147 23.84 -8.03 7.08
CA THR A 147 23.55 -8.65 8.39
C THR A 147 23.60 -7.67 9.57
N GLY A 148 24.06 -6.43 9.37
CA GLY A 148 24.08 -5.37 10.37
C GLY A 148 22.70 -4.77 10.67
N TRP A 149 21.67 -5.10 9.88
CA TRP A 149 20.31 -4.65 10.14
C TRP A 149 19.66 -5.43 11.29
N THR A 150 19.03 -4.70 12.21
CA THR A 150 18.17 -5.27 13.25
C THR A 150 16.73 -4.82 13.00
N GLU A 151 15.80 -5.77 12.87
CA GLU A 151 14.37 -5.46 12.67
C GLU A 151 13.78 -4.79 13.91
N LEU A 152 12.84 -3.86 13.71
CA LEU A 152 12.10 -3.25 14.81
C LEU A 152 11.21 -4.27 15.54
N THR A 153 11.05 -4.07 16.84
CA THR A 153 10.08 -4.79 17.68
C THR A 153 8.66 -4.24 17.50
N ASN A 154 7.66 -4.94 18.04
CA ASN A 154 6.24 -4.52 17.96
C ASN A 154 5.98 -3.12 18.47
N GLU A 155 6.53 -2.82 19.64
CA GLU A 155 6.36 -1.52 20.29
C GLU A 155 7.07 -0.42 19.50
N GLU A 156 8.14 -0.74 18.78
CA GLU A 156 8.86 0.20 17.92
C GLU A 156 8.11 0.45 16.60
N TYR A 157 7.49 -0.57 15.99
CA TYR A 157 6.63 -0.38 14.81
C TYR A 157 5.44 0.54 15.10
N GLN A 158 4.83 0.44 16.28
CA GLN A 158 3.69 1.29 16.65
C GLN A 158 4.01 2.78 16.58
N LYS A 159 5.28 3.14 16.84
CA LYS A 159 5.77 4.52 16.79
C LYS A 159 6.07 5.04 15.38
N ILE A 160 5.77 4.25 14.35
CA ILE A 160 5.88 4.66 12.94
C ILE A 160 4.58 4.46 12.16
N TRP A 161 3.46 4.20 12.86
CA TRP A 161 2.17 3.92 12.24
C TRP A 161 1.49 5.17 11.68
N TYR A 162 1.63 6.30 12.37
CA TYR A 162 0.88 7.52 12.09
C TYR A 162 1.78 8.73 12.30
N SER A 163 1.45 9.81 11.59
CA SER A 163 1.96 11.16 11.91
C SER A 163 1.20 11.66 13.14
N ASP A 164 1.76 11.41 14.33
CA ASP A 164 1.11 11.67 15.62
C ASP A 164 2.08 12.20 16.69
N ASP A 165 3.27 12.63 16.29
CA ASP A 165 4.36 13.09 17.15
C ASP A 165 4.93 12.02 18.12
N THR A 166 4.49 10.76 18.05
CA THR A 166 5.01 9.65 18.85
C THR A 166 6.08 8.87 18.08
N ARG A 167 7.32 9.34 18.19
CA ARG A 167 8.41 8.92 17.31
C ARG A 167 9.14 7.66 17.74
N TYR A 168 9.53 6.86 16.76
CA TYR A 168 10.64 5.95 16.90
C TYR A 168 11.98 6.70 16.80
N SER A 169 13.00 6.28 17.56
CA SER A 169 14.32 6.90 17.50
C SER A 169 15.45 5.88 17.54
N LYS A 170 16.44 6.05 16.67
CA LYS A 170 17.71 5.32 16.69
C LYS A 170 18.83 6.25 17.11
N SER A 171 19.42 5.99 18.28
CA SER A 171 20.67 6.62 18.71
C SER A 171 21.87 5.73 18.42
N HIS A 172 22.97 6.33 17.97
CA HIS A 172 24.25 5.67 17.71
C HIS A 172 25.43 6.57 18.09
N ASN A 173 26.34 6.07 18.91
CA ASN A 173 27.43 6.86 19.51
C ASN A 173 28.81 6.23 19.26
N VAL A 174 29.12 5.98 17.99
CA VAL A 174 30.44 5.51 17.55
C VAL A 174 31.03 6.57 16.63
N ASN A 175 32.28 6.97 16.88
CA ASN A 175 32.94 8.04 16.14
C ASN A 175 32.98 7.75 14.64
N GLY A 176 32.47 8.68 13.83
CA GLY A 176 32.40 8.57 12.38
C GLY A 176 31.24 7.73 11.86
N GLU A 177 30.34 7.25 12.73
CA GLU A 177 29.19 6.43 12.34
C GLU A 177 27.86 7.20 12.42
N TYR A 178 26.93 6.76 11.58
CA TYR A 178 25.61 7.35 11.41
C TYR A 178 24.53 6.46 12.05
N ALA A 179 23.43 7.06 12.47
CA ALA A 179 22.21 6.32 12.78
C ALA A 179 21.44 6.07 11.48
N LEU A 180 21.04 4.81 11.24
CA LEU A 180 20.37 4.36 10.02
C LEU A 180 19.02 3.71 10.35
N MET A 181 18.04 3.94 9.48
CA MET A 181 16.78 3.20 9.42
C MET A 181 16.52 2.75 7.98
N LEU A 182 15.99 1.55 7.80
CA LEU A 182 15.67 0.97 6.50
C LEU A 182 14.22 0.51 6.48
N PHE A 183 13.47 0.91 5.46
CA PHE A 183 12.07 0.58 5.29
C PHE A 183 11.85 -0.21 4.00
N ARG A 184 11.16 -1.34 4.11
CA ARG A 184 10.86 -2.28 3.03
C ARG A 184 9.35 -2.32 2.78
N PHE A 185 8.93 -1.93 1.59
CA PHE A 185 7.53 -1.94 1.18
C PHE A 185 7.27 -3.00 0.12
N LYS A 186 6.51 -4.07 0.44
CA LYS A 186 5.97 -4.99 -0.57
C LYS A 186 4.87 -4.33 -1.38
N VAL A 187 5.14 -4.13 -2.66
CA VAL A 187 4.17 -3.61 -3.61
C VAL A 187 3.44 -4.79 -4.27
N GLU A 188 2.12 -4.74 -4.31
CA GLU A 188 1.29 -5.79 -4.92
C GLU A 188 1.10 -5.59 -6.43
N SER A 189 1.37 -4.39 -6.92
CA SER A 189 1.34 -4.07 -8.34
C SER A 189 2.48 -4.77 -9.09
N ARG A 190 2.21 -5.24 -10.30
CA ARG A 190 3.27 -5.73 -11.20
C ARG A 190 4.17 -4.56 -11.59
N GLU A 191 5.48 -4.71 -11.43
CA GLU A 191 6.50 -3.67 -11.66
C GLU A 191 6.28 -2.88 -12.97
N LYS A 192 5.98 -3.56 -14.09
CA LYS A 192 5.82 -2.95 -15.41
C LYS A 192 4.58 -2.07 -15.54
N THR A 193 3.61 -2.24 -14.64
CA THR A 193 2.40 -1.42 -14.59
C THR A 193 2.57 -0.18 -13.76
N VAL A 194 3.65 -0.06 -12.98
CA VAL A 194 3.86 1.10 -12.11
C VAL A 194 4.18 2.33 -12.96
N LYS A 195 3.53 3.45 -12.62
CA LYS A 195 3.67 4.76 -13.28
C LYS A 195 4.46 5.74 -12.43
N LYS A 196 4.32 5.64 -11.11
CA LYS A 196 4.93 6.56 -10.15
C LYS A 196 5.05 5.88 -8.79
N ILE A 197 6.18 6.08 -8.13
CA ILE A 197 6.39 5.72 -6.73
C ILE A 197 6.70 7.01 -5.96
N VAL A 198 6.03 7.22 -4.84
CA VAL A 198 6.29 8.35 -3.94
C VAL A 198 6.58 7.79 -2.56
N LEU A 199 7.82 7.95 -2.11
CA LEU A 199 8.26 7.55 -0.79
C LEU A 199 8.31 8.79 0.09
N VAL A 200 7.75 8.68 1.29
CA VAL A 200 7.68 9.77 2.26
C VAL A 200 8.24 9.28 3.58
N PHE A 201 9.16 10.05 4.14
CA PHE A 201 9.68 9.92 5.49
C PHE A 201 9.37 11.18 6.27
N GLU A 202 8.87 11.04 7.49
CA GLU A 202 8.57 12.14 8.40
C GLU A 202 9.41 11.97 9.67
N GLY A 203 10.24 12.97 9.96
CA GLY A 203 11.13 12.96 11.11
C GLY A 203 12.31 13.91 10.97
N TYR A 204 13.33 13.73 11.81
CA TYR A 204 14.54 14.57 11.81
C TYR A 204 15.74 13.83 12.40
N GLY A 205 16.93 14.42 12.24
CA GLY A 205 18.18 13.86 12.74
C GLY A 205 18.97 14.91 13.49
N THR A 206 19.65 14.50 14.56
CA THR A 206 20.54 15.34 15.35
C THR A 206 21.91 14.68 15.46
N ALA A 207 22.98 15.45 15.30
CA ALA A 207 24.35 14.98 15.40
C ALA A 207 25.28 16.17 15.71
N PRO A 208 26.50 15.93 16.22
CA PRO A 208 27.45 17.02 16.55
C PRO A 208 27.83 17.89 15.34
N GLY A 209 27.83 17.31 14.13
CA GLY A 209 28.07 18.06 12.88
C GLY A 209 26.88 18.91 12.39
N GLY A 210 25.75 18.87 13.09
CA GLY A 210 24.51 19.56 12.73
C GLY A 210 23.33 18.62 12.52
N ASN A 211 22.14 19.20 12.45
CA ASN A 211 20.89 18.46 12.23
C ASN A 211 20.69 18.10 10.76
N GLY A 212 19.81 17.13 10.52
CA GLY A 212 19.39 16.75 9.17
C GLY A 212 19.25 15.24 8.99
N VAL A 213 18.43 14.88 8.00
CA VAL A 213 18.24 13.51 7.54
C VAL A 213 18.53 13.45 6.06
N THR A 214 19.21 12.40 5.62
CA THR A 214 19.33 12.06 4.20
C THR A 214 18.54 10.78 3.95
N VAL A 215 17.62 10.82 2.99
CA VAL A 215 16.89 9.64 2.52
C VAL A 215 17.31 9.25 1.11
N LYS A 216 17.30 7.95 0.81
CA LYS A 216 17.69 7.38 -0.50
C LYS A 216 16.84 6.15 -0.83
N VAL A 217 16.77 5.81 -2.11
CA VAL A 217 16.02 4.64 -2.59
C VAL A 217 16.99 3.62 -3.18
N TRP A 218 16.76 2.34 -2.93
CA TRP A 218 17.60 1.26 -3.46
C TRP A 218 17.28 1.01 -4.93
N GLU A 219 18.29 1.16 -5.78
CA GLU A 219 18.28 0.70 -7.16
C GLU A 219 18.92 -0.70 -7.18
N HIS A 220 18.12 -1.73 -7.46
CA HIS A 220 18.53 -3.12 -7.23
C HIS A 220 19.34 -3.72 -8.38
N VAL A 221 19.32 -3.13 -9.57
CA VAL A 221 20.04 -3.64 -10.75
C VAL A 221 21.54 -3.36 -10.64
N ASN A 222 21.93 -2.15 -10.22
CA ASN A 222 23.33 -1.79 -9.97
C ASN A 222 23.73 -1.92 -8.50
N GLU A 223 22.80 -2.30 -7.61
CA GLU A 223 23.02 -2.45 -6.17
C GLU A 223 23.53 -1.16 -5.50
N VAL A 224 22.85 -0.03 -5.75
CA VAL A 224 23.26 1.29 -5.24
C VAL A 224 22.10 2.06 -4.61
N TRP A 225 22.43 2.94 -3.66
CA TRP A 225 21.49 3.92 -3.11
C TRP A 225 21.45 5.19 -3.98
N GLU A 226 20.30 5.51 -4.55
CA GLU A 226 20.11 6.68 -5.41
C GLU A 226 19.03 7.65 -4.88
N GLN A 227 18.75 8.70 -5.68
CA GLN A 227 17.63 9.62 -5.46
C GLN A 227 17.68 10.35 -4.11
N ALA A 228 18.91 10.69 -3.69
CA ALA A 228 19.16 11.29 -2.39
C ALA A 228 18.40 12.61 -2.21
N GLN A 229 17.63 12.70 -1.13
CA GLN A 229 17.02 13.93 -0.64
C GLN A 229 17.53 14.19 0.76
N THR A 230 17.90 15.44 1.06
CA THR A 230 18.46 15.80 2.37
C THR A 230 17.72 16.97 2.96
N SER A 231 17.45 16.89 4.25
CA SER A 231 16.94 17.97 5.07
C SER A 231 18.01 18.47 6.04
N VAL A 232 17.78 19.64 6.62
CA VAL A 232 18.71 20.28 7.58
C VAL A 232 18.02 20.69 8.89
N GLY A 233 16.71 20.44 9.01
CA GLY A 233 15.93 20.78 10.19
C GLY A 233 16.29 19.93 11.41
N GLY A 234 16.08 20.53 12.58
CA GLY A 234 16.17 19.85 13.89
C GLY A 234 14.81 19.58 14.54
N ALA A 235 13.75 19.66 13.75
CA ALA A 235 12.38 19.37 14.13
C ALA A 235 11.73 18.58 12.97
N ASP A 236 10.55 18.03 13.19
CA ASP A 236 9.89 17.19 12.20
C ASP A 236 9.74 17.86 10.83
N GLU A 237 10.20 17.14 9.82
CA GLU A 237 10.12 17.51 8.42
C GLU A 237 9.69 16.31 7.60
N THR A 238 8.88 16.57 6.58
CA THR A 238 8.47 15.57 5.60
C THR A 238 9.42 15.59 4.41
N ILE A 239 10.16 14.51 4.20
CA ILE A 239 11.10 14.32 3.11
C ILE A 239 10.47 13.37 2.09
N THR A 240 10.37 13.81 0.83
CA THR A 240 9.68 13.06 -0.23
C THR A 240 10.63 12.72 -1.37
N VAL A 241 10.68 11.45 -1.76
CA VAL A 241 11.32 10.99 -3.00
C VAL A 241 10.23 10.60 -4.00
N THR A 242 10.28 11.14 -5.22
CA THR A 242 9.33 10.81 -6.30
C THR A 242 10.07 10.18 -7.46
N LEU A 243 9.65 8.97 -7.85
CA LEU A 243 10.19 8.23 -8.99
C LEU A 243 9.15 8.17 -10.11
N THR A 244 9.58 8.48 -11.34
CA THR A 244 8.71 8.49 -12.54
C THR A 244 9.33 7.79 -13.76
N SER A 245 10.57 7.30 -13.64
CA SER A 245 11.31 6.63 -14.71
C SER A 245 12.08 5.45 -14.13
N ASN A 246 12.43 4.48 -14.98
CA ASN A 246 13.20 3.28 -14.59
C ASN A 246 12.61 2.57 -13.35
N LEU A 247 11.28 2.52 -13.25
CA LEU A 247 10.60 2.08 -12.02
C LEU A 247 10.83 0.60 -11.70
N THR A 248 11.13 -0.20 -12.71
CA THR A 248 11.54 -1.61 -12.56
C THR A 248 12.83 -1.76 -11.79
N ASP A 249 13.69 -0.75 -11.81
CA ASP A 249 15.02 -0.77 -11.22
C ASP A 249 14.94 -0.50 -9.70
N TYR A 250 13.78 -0.03 -9.22
CA TYR A 250 13.51 0.25 -7.80
C TYR A 250 12.49 -0.72 -7.17
N ILE A 251 11.98 -1.69 -7.94
CA ILE A 251 11.12 -2.77 -7.45
C ILE A 251 11.86 -4.08 -7.70
N ASP A 252 12.32 -4.74 -6.63
CA ASP A 252 13.09 -5.99 -6.77
C ASP A 252 12.22 -7.18 -7.21
N GLU A 253 12.85 -8.33 -7.48
CA GLU A 253 12.16 -9.58 -7.87
C GLU A 253 11.15 -10.04 -6.80
N GLY A 254 11.41 -9.71 -5.54
CA GLY A 254 10.52 -9.92 -4.41
C GLY A 254 9.38 -8.92 -4.35
N GLY A 255 9.25 -7.99 -5.30
CA GLY A 255 8.24 -6.92 -5.31
C GLY A 255 8.43 -5.88 -4.21
N TYR A 256 9.65 -5.72 -3.68
CA TYR A 256 9.93 -4.76 -2.62
C TYR A 256 10.53 -3.46 -3.17
N VAL A 257 10.13 -2.36 -2.53
CA VAL A 257 10.74 -1.03 -2.67
C VAL A 257 11.41 -0.69 -1.34
N TRP A 258 12.64 -0.19 -1.38
CA TRP A 258 13.42 0.08 -0.18
C TRP A 258 13.76 1.56 -0.04
N LEU A 259 13.52 2.11 1.15
CA LEU A 259 13.86 3.48 1.53
C LEU A 259 14.85 3.45 2.69
N LEU A 260 16.03 4.03 2.49
CA LEU A 260 17.00 4.31 3.54
C LEU A 260 16.74 5.70 4.09
N ALA A 261 16.77 5.84 5.42
CA ALA A 261 16.92 7.12 6.11
C ALA A 261 18.16 7.08 7.00
N LYS A 262 18.95 8.15 7.01
CA LYS A 262 20.12 8.29 7.88
C LYS A 262 20.26 9.69 8.42
N THR A 263 20.94 9.87 9.54
CA THR A 263 21.41 11.20 9.93
C THR A 263 22.34 11.76 8.85
N THR A 264 22.24 13.06 8.56
CA THR A 264 23.13 13.71 7.58
C THR A 264 24.57 13.75 8.07
N ASN A 265 24.76 13.90 9.39
CA ASN A 265 26.06 13.95 10.03
C ASN A 265 26.27 12.74 10.96
N ALA A 266 27.52 12.35 11.13
CA ALA A 266 27.94 11.25 12.00
C ALA A 266 28.08 11.70 13.46
N SER A 267 28.14 10.73 14.37
CA SER A 267 28.60 10.91 15.74
C SER A 267 30.11 11.23 15.76
N ASP A 268 30.55 11.98 16.78
CA ASP A 268 31.97 12.23 17.08
C ASP A 268 32.51 11.25 18.16
N GLY A 269 31.71 10.24 18.55
CA GLY A 269 32.01 9.28 19.61
C GLY A 269 31.79 9.80 21.03
N THR A 270 31.44 11.08 21.20
CA THR A 270 31.05 11.69 22.48
C THR A 270 29.57 12.06 22.47
N THR A 271 29.14 12.71 21.40
CA THR A 271 27.77 13.09 21.08
C THR A 271 27.20 12.13 20.05
N ALA A 272 26.08 11.51 20.37
CA ALA A 272 25.42 10.55 19.49
C ALA A 272 24.85 11.22 18.24
N ALA A 273 24.84 10.48 17.13
CA ALA A 273 23.93 10.72 16.03
C ALA A 273 22.60 10.05 16.37
N VAL A 274 21.49 10.79 16.29
CA VAL A 274 20.15 10.29 16.60
C VAL A 274 19.23 10.59 15.44
N LEU A 275 18.56 9.56 14.93
CA LEU A 275 17.54 9.64 13.88
C LEU A 275 16.17 9.41 14.51
N TYR A 276 15.22 10.30 14.23
CA TYR A 276 13.83 10.22 14.67
C TYR A 276 12.93 10.00 13.46
N CYS A 277 11.96 9.10 13.59
CA CYS A 277 10.96 8.78 12.58
C CYS A 277 9.58 8.78 13.24
N ASP A 278 8.65 9.58 12.71
CA ASP A 278 7.26 9.63 13.14
C ASP A 278 6.39 8.78 12.23
N TYR A 279 6.58 8.92 10.91
CA TYR A 279 5.78 8.22 9.92
C TYR A 279 6.54 7.97 8.63
N VAL A 280 6.22 6.87 7.96
CA VAL A 280 6.81 6.53 6.67
C VAL A 280 5.80 5.79 5.81
N LYS A 281 5.76 6.13 4.51
CA LYS A 281 4.87 5.47 3.56
C LYS A 281 5.44 5.42 2.15
N CYS A 282 4.93 4.47 1.38
CA CYS A 282 5.13 4.33 -0.06
C CYS A 282 3.78 4.43 -0.77
N THR A 283 3.61 5.42 -1.64
CA THR A 283 2.43 5.52 -2.51
C THR A 283 2.80 5.10 -3.92
N VAL A 284 2.17 4.03 -4.41
CA VAL A 284 2.36 3.54 -5.77
C VAL A 284 1.16 3.92 -6.61
N THR A 285 1.41 4.56 -7.75
CA THR A 285 0.42 4.81 -8.78
C THR A 285 0.68 3.87 -9.95
N VAL A 286 -0.33 3.13 -10.40
CA VAL A 286 -0.22 2.29 -11.59
C VAL A 286 -0.80 2.96 -12.84
N ASN A 287 -0.35 2.52 -14.01
CA ASN A 287 -0.96 2.76 -15.30
C ASN A 287 -2.23 1.89 -15.39
N GLY A 288 -3.37 2.40 -14.92
CA GLY A 288 -4.62 1.65 -14.89
C GLY A 288 -5.83 2.58 -14.98
N ILE A 289 -6.98 2.13 -14.46
CA ILE A 289 -8.15 2.99 -14.36
C ILE A 289 -7.85 4.23 -13.52
N THR A 290 -8.23 5.41 -13.99
CA THR A 290 -8.05 6.68 -13.28
C THR A 290 -9.36 7.21 -12.73
N TYR A 291 -10.47 6.52 -13.01
CA TYR A 291 -11.76 6.79 -12.41
C TYR A 291 -12.53 5.50 -12.18
N LEU A 292 -13.30 5.45 -11.09
CA LEU A 292 -14.19 4.35 -10.73
C LEU A 292 -15.39 4.91 -9.96
N ASP A 293 -16.61 4.52 -10.33
CA ASP A 293 -17.81 4.95 -9.59
C ASP A 293 -18.90 3.90 -9.59
N VAL A 294 -19.78 3.97 -8.59
CA VAL A 294 -20.95 3.10 -8.45
C VAL A 294 -22.06 3.60 -9.37
N VAL A 295 -22.49 2.76 -10.30
CA VAL A 295 -23.64 3.06 -11.18
C VAL A 295 -24.94 2.63 -10.49
N SER A 296 -24.96 1.41 -9.96
CA SER A 296 -26.12 0.82 -9.29
C SER A 296 -25.69 -0.38 -8.46
N PHE A 297 -26.49 -0.76 -7.48
CA PHE A 297 -26.40 -2.06 -6.84
C PHE A 297 -27.79 -2.61 -6.53
N ARG A 298 -27.90 -3.94 -6.40
CA ARG A 298 -29.16 -4.62 -6.05
C ARG A 298 -28.89 -5.88 -5.26
N ASP A 299 -29.82 -6.22 -4.38
CA ASP A 299 -29.81 -7.49 -3.67
C ASP A 299 -30.35 -8.61 -4.58
N VAL A 300 -29.64 -9.75 -4.56
CA VAL A 300 -29.92 -10.95 -5.38
C VAL A 300 -29.73 -12.18 -4.49
N ASP A 301 -30.35 -12.14 -3.31
CA ASP A 301 -30.28 -13.19 -2.31
C ASP A 301 -30.80 -14.54 -2.84
N ARG A 302 -30.15 -15.63 -2.41
CA ARG A 302 -30.61 -17.01 -2.60
C ARG A 302 -30.98 -17.60 -1.25
N VAL A 303 -32.26 -17.49 -0.94
CA VAL A 303 -32.87 -17.95 0.34
C VAL A 303 -33.83 -19.12 0.13
N ASP A 304 -33.85 -19.67 -1.08
CA ASP A 304 -34.68 -20.81 -1.48
C ASP A 304 -34.13 -22.14 -0.97
N VAL A 305 -32.81 -22.26 -0.76
CA VAL A 305 -32.14 -23.48 -0.28
C VAL A 305 -31.10 -23.12 0.79
N LYS A 306 -30.98 -23.95 1.83
CA LYS A 306 -29.93 -23.78 2.85
C LYS A 306 -28.57 -24.32 2.36
N PRO A 307 -27.44 -23.69 2.72
CA PRO A 307 -27.34 -22.46 3.51
C PRO A 307 -27.81 -21.24 2.69
N PHE A 308 -28.47 -20.29 3.36
CA PHE A 308 -28.89 -19.05 2.73
C PHE A 308 -27.66 -18.23 2.32
N ILE A 309 -27.71 -17.72 1.09
CA ILE A 309 -26.64 -16.90 0.52
C ILE A 309 -27.20 -15.50 0.30
N PHE A 310 -26.67 -14.53 1.03
CA PHE A 310 -26.99 -13.13 0.85
C PHE A 310 -26.01 -12.53 -0.16
N ARG A 311 -26.55 -11.91 -1.21
CA ARG A 311 -25.72 -11.39 -2.32
C ARG A 311 -26.17 -9.99 -2.70
N THR A 312 -25.24 -9.06 -2.80
CA THR A 312 -25.46 -7.77 -3.47
C THR A 312 -24.58 -7.69 -4.71
N GLU A 313 -25.17 -7.38 -5.85
CA GLU A 313 -24.47 -7.15 -7.11
C GLU A 313 -24.37 -5.65 -7.37
N PHE A 314 -23.14 -5.13 -7.44
CA PHE A 314 -22.81 -3.78 -7.88
C PHE A 314 -22.44 -3.78 -9.37
N VAL A 315 -22.82 -2.70 -10.03
CA VAL A 315 -22.30 -2.30 -11.34
C VAL A 315 -21.45 -1.06 -11.12
N LEU A 316 -20.16 -1.18 -11.44
CA LEU A 316 -19.21 -0.06 -11.40
C LEU A 316 -18.86 0.36 -12.82
N LYS A 317 -18.61 1.65 -13.01
CA LYS A 317 -18.09 2.20 -14.27
C LYS A 317 -16.69 2.75 -14.03
N SER A 318 -15.79 2.47 -14.95
CA SER A 318 -14.42 2.95 -14.89
C SER A 318 -13.96 3.55 -16.21
N TRP A 319 -12.91 4.37 -16.15
CA TRP A 319 -12.14 4.70 -17.34
C TRP A 319 -10.64 4.74 -17.07
N ALA A 320 -9.87 4.42 -18.11
CA ALA A 320 -8.43 4.57 -18.16
C ALA A 320 -8.04 5.36 -19.42
N PHE A 321 -6.94 6.10 -19.33
CA PHE A 321 -6.30 6.74 -20.48
C PHE A 321 -4.94 6.09 -20.71
N GLU A 322 -4.65 5.80 -21.96
CA GLU A 322 -3.41 5.17 -22.41
C GLU A 322 -2.80 6.00 -23.54
N ASN A 323 -1.49 6.18 -23.48
CA ASN A 323 -0.72 6.73 -24.59
C ASN A 323 -0.03 5.58 -25.31
N VAL A 324 -0.41 5.35 -26.57
CA VAL A 324 0.16 4.32 -27.43
C VAL A 324 1.28 4.98 -28.22
N GLU A 325 2.52 4.70 -27.83
CA GLU A 325 3.69 5.04 -28.63
C GLU A 325 3.72 4.12 -29.86
N VAL A 326 3.82 4.73 -31.05
CA VAL A 326 3.93 4.06 -32.35
C VAL A 326 5.39 4.09 -32.77
#